data_AF-A0A1V4WW05-F1
#
_entry.id   AF-A0A1V4WW05-F1
#
_cell.length_a   1.000
_cell.length_b   1.000
_cell.length_c   1.000
_cell.angle_alpha   90.00
_cell.angle_beta   90.00
_cell.angle_gamma   90.00
#
_symmetry.space_group_name_H-M   'P 1'
#
loop_
_entity.id
_entity.type
_entity.pdbx_description
1 polymer ?
#
loop_
_entity_poly.entity_id
_entity_poly.type
_entity_poly.pdbx_seq_one_letter_code
_entity_poly.pdbx_strand_id
1 'polypeptide(L)'
;MGDHRLIAWIREEITATGVVMRSEVVGYTERLEPNPAMFMSEGTLYPTTSDGMYEIHQDPIYKDVPRTVLDERRASDAAEALVTLILSDEQFIYLAGELMGEQTVFVPHWERLCRLGRDRKTRRLALHRLGRAPSQLLMKDLRGMAEALKGPLESLWYFCAGICFYAWIIYLIWPGSKAGKWIAATVKRILAEATRIIYD
;
A
#
# COMPACT_ATOMS: atom_id res chain seq x y z
N MET A 1 25.25 -21.24 -5.60
CA MET A 1 25.98 -20.76 -4.39
C MET A 1 25.79 -19.26 -4.12
N GLY A 2 25.50 -18.41 -5.13
CA GLY A 2 25.24 -16.98 -4.93
C GLY A 2 23.91 -16.67 -4.22
N ASP A 3 22.83 -17.33 -4.62
CA ASP A 3 21.48 -16.96 -4.18
C ASP A 3 21.23 -17.19 -2.68
N HIS A 4 21.81 -18.24 -2.08
CA HIS A 4 21.68 -18.48 -0.64
C HIS A 4 22.34 -17.39 0.22
N ARG A 5 23.48 -16.84 -0.24
CA ARG A 5 24.14 -15.72 0.47
C ARG A 5 23.32 -14.44 0.33
N LEU A 6 22.78 -14.19 -0.87
CA LEU A 6 21.91 -13.04 -1.13
C LEU A 6 20.63 -13.10 -0.28
N ILE A 7 19.96 -14.26 -0.23
CA ILE A 7 18.74 -14.44 0.57
C ILE A 7 19.02 -14.26 2.07
N ALA A 8 20.15 -14.75 2.57
CA ALA A 8 20.55 -14.55 3.95
C ALA A 8 20.76 -13.06 4.28
N TRP A 9 21.47 -12.35 3.41
CA TRP A 9 21.68 -10.90 3.52
C TRP A 9 20.35 -10.13 3.48
N ILE A 10 19.45 -10.47 2.53
CA ILE A 10 18.11 -9.84 2.45
C ILE A 10 17.35 -10.01 3.77
N ARG A 11 17.35 -11.22 4.36
CA ARG A 11 16.62 -11.48 5.62
C ARG A 11 17.16 -10.64 6.78
N GLU A 12 18.46 -10.49 6.87
CA GLU A 12 19.12 -9.68 7.90
C GLU A 12 18.81 -8.19 7.73
N GLU A 13 18.96 -7.68 6.51
CA GLU A 13 18.81 -6.25 6.22
C GLU A 13 17.36 -5.77 6.25
N ILE A 14 16.42 -6.60 5.78
CA ILE A 14 15.00 -6.22 5.72
C ILE A 14 14.35 -6.12 7.11
N THR A 15 14.95 -6.75 8.11
CA THR A 15 14.53 -6.70 9.51
C THR A 15 15.42 -5.82 10.38
N ALA A 16 16.41 -5.16 9.79
CA ALA A 16 17.35 -4.31 10.50
C ALA A 16 16.64 -3.13 11.17
N THR A 17 16.96 -2.91 12.44
CA THR A 17 16.39 -1.81 13.23
C THR A 17 17.44 -0.75 13.54
N GLY A 18 17.02 0.52 13.50
CA GLY A 18 17.77 1.66 14.02
C GLY A 18 17.16 2.20 15.31
N VAL A 19 17.91 3.07 16.01
CA VAL A 19 17.40 3.79 17.19
C VAL A 19 17.10 5.23 16.77
N VAL A 20 15.88 5.68 17.01
CA VAL A 20 15.45 7.04 16.75
C VAL A 20 14.90 7.64 18.04
N MET A 21 15.29 8.87 18.33
CA MET A 21 14.74 9.64 19.45
C MET A 21 13.35 10.14 19.07
N ARG A 22 12.34 9.80 19.86
CA ARG A 22 10.98 10.33 19.70
C ARG A 22 10.55 11.07 20.95
N SER A 23 9.94 12.24 20.76
CA SER A 23 9.32 12.98 21.85
C SER A 23 8.01 12.29 22.22
N GLU A 24 7.96 11.71 23.42
CA GLU A 24 6.80 11.00 23.97
C GLU A 24 6.42 11.59 25.33
N VAL A 25 5.16 11.42 25.72
CA VAL A 25 4.69 11.79 27.05
C VAL A 25 5.22 10.78 28.06
N VAL A 26 6.12 11.22 28.93
CA VAL A 26 6.77 10.36 29.94
C VAL A 26 6.08 10.47 31.30
N GLY A 27 5.18 11.44 31.45
CA GLY A 27 4.35 11.61 32.63
C GLY A 27 3.46 12.84 32.50
N TYR A 28 2.76 13.15 33.57
CA TYR A 28 1.91 14.33 33.67
C TYR A 28 2.31 15.12 34.91
N THR A 29 2.35 16.44 34.78
CA THR A 29 2.42 17.32 35.93
C THR A 29 0.99 17.58 36.37
N GLU A 30 0.65 17.23 37.60
CA GLU A 30 -0.67 17.49 38.14
C GLU A 30 -0.66 18.85 38.85
N ARG A 31 -1.65 19.68 38.54
CA ARG A 31 -1.92 20.93 39.25
C ARG A 31 -3.40 21.02 39.59
N LEU A 32 -3.69 21.51 40.78
CA LEU A 32 -5.05 21.73 41.25
C LEU A 32 -5.45 23.16 40.86
N GLU A 33 -6.44 23.29 39.98
CA GLU A 33 -7.01 24.60 39.64
C GLU A 33 -8.37 24.78 40.33
N PRO A 34 -8.73 26.01 40.74
CA PRO A 34 -10.05 26.30 41.26
C PRO A 34 -11.08 26.12 40.13
N ASN A 35 -12.18 25.42 40.42
CA ASN A 35 -13.22 25.15 39.44
C ASN A 35 -13.80 26.47 38.83
N PRO A 36 -13.77 26.66 37.50
CA PRO A 36 -14.23 27.89 36.86
C PRO A 36 -15.76 28.07 36.86
N ALA A 37 -16.56 27.06 37.22
CA ALA A 37 -18.01 27.18 37.43
C ALA A 37 -18.38 27.93 38.72
N MET A 38 -17.39 28.46 39.45
CA MET A 38 -17.60 29.25 40.66
C MET A 38 -18.18 30.63 40.34
N PHE A 39 -19.40 30.88 40.79
CA PHE A 39 -19.96 32.23 40.89
C PHE A 39 -19.23 32.99 42.02
N MET A 40 -18.60 34.10 41.69
CA MET A 40 -18.07 35.05 42.68
C MET A 40 -19.26 35.68 43.43
N SER A 41 -19.40 35.39 44.72
CA SER A 41 -20.27 36.18 45.60
C SER A 41 -19.47 37.36 46.16
N GLU A 42 -20.04 38.56 46.06
CA GLU A 42 -19.42 39.79 46.58
C GLU A 42 -19.09 39.64 48.08
N GLY A 43 -17.81 39.75 48.45
CA GLY A 43 -17.37 39.81 49.85
C GLY A 43 -16.33 38.78 50.30
N THR A 44 -15.91 37.84 49.45
CA THR A 44 -14.81 36.90 49.76
C THR A 44 -13.65 37.06 48.79
N LEU A 45 -12.44 37.30 49.32
CA LEU A 45 -11.23 37.60 48.54
C LEU A 45 -10.67 36.39 47.77
N TYR A 46 -11.24 35.20 47.93
CA TYR A 46 -10.85 33.99 47.20
C TYR A 46 -12.05 33.07 46.98
N PRO A 47 -12.16 32.41 45.82
CA PRO A 47 -13.26 31.50 45.57
C PRO A 47 -12.97 30.16 46.30
N THR A 48 -13.71 29.89 47.37
CA THR A 48 -13.69 28.61 48.10
C THR A 48 -15.06 27.96 48.02
N THR A 49 -15.14 26.74 47.51
CA THR A 49 -16.33 25.88 47.65
C THR A 49 -16.51 25.50 49.12
N SER A 50 -17.75 25.25 49.56
CA SER A 50 -18.02 24.72 50.92
C SER A 50 -17.37 23.35 51.16
N ASP A 51 -17.05 22.63 50.08
CA ASP A 51 -16.57 21.24 50.08
C ASP A 51 -15.10 21.12 49.63
N GLY A 52 -14.42 22.21 49.28
CA GLY A 52 -13.00 22.22 48.90
C GLY A 52 -12.67 21.52 47.57
N MET A 53 -13.61 21.46 46.64
CA MET A 53 -13.46 20.74 45.36
C MET A 53 -12.57 21.53 44.37
N TYR A 54 -11.43 20.92 43.99
CA TYR A 54 -10.49 21.38 42.97
C TYR A 54 -10.62 20.55 41.69
N GLU A 55 -10.32 21.14 40.53
CA GLU A 55 -10.14 20.37 39.28
C GLU A 55 -8.68 19.93 39.16
N ILE A 56 -8.45 18.64 38.87
CA ILE A 56 -7.12 18.09 38.62
C ILE A 56 -6.78 18.34 37.15
N HIS A 57 -5.92 19.32 36.89
CA HIS A 57 -5.35 19.55 35.56
C HIS A 57 -4.06 18.74 35.41
N GLN A 58 -3.98 17.97 34.33
CA GLN A 58 -2.81 17.14 34.00
C GLN A 58 -2.14 17.67 32.73
N ASP A 59 -0.98 18.30 32.89
CA ASP A 59 -0.18 18.79 31.78
C ASP A 59 0.86 17.73 31.35
N PRO A 60 0.87 17.27 30.09
CA PRO A 60 1.79 16.23 29.63
C PRO A 60 3.25 16.70 29.63
N ILE A 61 4.14 15.87 30.18
CA ILE A 61 5.59 16.07 30.16
C ILE A 61 6.17 15.30 28.98
N TYR A 62 6.64 16.02 27.97
CA TYR A 62 7.31 15.45 26.82
C TYR A 62 8.82 15.28 27.08
N LYS A 63 9.36 14.10 26.78
CA LYS A 63 10.82 13.87 26.75
C LYS A 63 11.19 13.02 25.54
N ASP A 64 12.42 13.19 25.07
CA ASP A 64 12.97 12.36 24.01
C ASP A 64 13.35 10.99 24.55
N VAL A 65 12.64 9.97 24.08
CA VAL A 65 12.87 8.56 24.46
C VAL A 65 13.45 7.82 23.26
N PRO A 66 14.52 7.01 23.45
CA PRO A 66 15.03 6.18 22.38
C PRO A 66 14.03 5.07 22.05
N ARG A 67 13.62 4.99 20.79
CA ARG A 67 12.78 3.92 20.26
C ARG A 67 13.53 3.16 19.17
N THR A 68 13.50 1.84 19.26
CA THR A 68 13.96 0.96 18.21
C THR A 68 12.89 0.90 17.13
N VAL A 69 13.21 1.36 15.93
CA VAL A 69 12.33 1.38 14.75
C VAL A 69 13.03 0.71 13.58
N LEU A 70 12.27 0.26 12.59
CA LEU A 70 12.83 -0.31 11.36
C LEU A 70 13.73 0.71 10.66
N ASP A 71 14.91 0.30 10.23
CA ASP A 71 15.75 1.13 9.36
C ASP A 71 15.17 1.09 7.93
N GLU A 72 14.36 2.09 7.60
CA GLU A 72 13.62 2.15 6.34
C GLU A 72 14.53 2.10 5.11
N ARG A 73 15.76 2.65 5.21
CA ARG A 73 16.69 2.68 4.08
C ARG A 73 17.24 1.29 3.82
N ARG A 74 17.79 0.64 4.85
CA ARG A 74 18.31 -0.73 4.74
C ARG A 74 17.22 -1.71 4.32
N ALA A 75 16.02 -1.55 4.91
CA ALA A 75 14.87 -2.38 4.55
C ALA A 75 14.43 -2.17 3.10
N SER A 76 14.45 -0.93 2.60
CA SER A 76 14.12 -0.65 1.20
C SER A 76 15.18 -1.20 0.23
N ASP A 77 16.47 -1.07 0.54
CA ASP A 77 17.55 -1.59 -0.30
C ASP A 77 17.50 -3.13 -0.40
N ALA A 78 17.23 -3.80 0.73
CA ALA A 78 17.01 -5.24 0.78
C ALA A 78 15.75 -5.67 0.02
N ALA A 79 14.65 -4.91 0.13
CA ALA A 79 13.42 -5.17 -0.60
C ALA A 79 13.61 -5.01 -2.12
N GLU A 80 14.39 -4.02 -2.57
CA GLU A 80 14.73 -3.82 -3.98
C GLU A 80 15.52 -5.02 -4.56
N ALA A 81 16.49 -5.53 -3.79
CA ALA A 81 17.23 -6.74 -4.16
C ALA A 81 16.30 -7.97 -4.22
N LEU A 82 15.38 -8.11 -3.27
CA LEU A 82 14.40 -9.18 -3.22
C LEU A 82 13.43 -9.14 -4.41
N VAL A 83 12.90 -7.95 -4.75
CA VAL A 83 12.04 -7.78 -5.92
C VAL A 83 12.78 -8.15 -7.21
N THR A 84 14.04 -7.73 -7.34
CA THR A 84 14.87 -8.06 -8.50
C THR A 84 15.06 -9.57 -8.63
N LEU A 85 15.34 -10.26 -7.52
CA LEU A 85 15.44 -11.71 -7.46
C LEU A 85 14.12 -12.38 -7.88
N ILE A 86 12.99 -11.93 -7.35
CA ILE A 86 11.66 -12.48 -7.68
C ILE A 86 11.30 -12.26 -9.15
N LEU A 87 11.61 -11.10 -9.73
CA LEU A 87 11.34 -10.84 -11.14
C LEU A 87 12.23 -11.70 -12.07
N SER A 88 13.39 -12.14 -11.59
CA SER A 88 14.25 -13.08 -12.31
C SER A 88 13.77 -14.53 -12.18
N ASP A 89 13.32 -14.92 -10.97
CA ASP A 89 12.76 -16.22 -10.65
C ASP A 89 11.60 -16.09 -9.64
N GLU A 90 10.39 -16.25 -10.15
CA GLU A 90 9.16 -16.02 -9.36
C GLU A 90 8.90 -17.10 -8.31
N GLN A 91 9.69 -18.18 -8.29
CA GLN A 91 9.61 -19.16 -7.21
C GLN A 91 9.87 -18.53 -5.84
N PHE A 92 10.64 -17.43 -5.77
CA PHE A 92 10.99 -16.74 -4.53
C PHE A 92 9.89 -15.81 -3.98
N ILE A 93 8.72 -15.74 -4.62
CA ILE A 93 7.62 -14.85 -4.17
C ILE A 93 7.18 -15.09 -2.72
N TYR A 94 7.34 -16.32 -2.20
CA TYR A 94 7.05 -16.63 -0.80
C TYR A 94 7.91 -15.80 0.16
N LEU A 95 9.17 -15.49 -0.20
CA LEU A 95 10.07 -14.68 0.62
C LEU A 95 9.56 -13.25 0.77
N ALA A 96 9.01 -12.65 -0.29
CA ALA A 96 8.36 -11.35 -0.17
C ALA A 96 7.11 -11.43 0.73
N GLY A 97 6.34 -12.52 0.64
CA GLY A 97 5.19 -12.74 1.53
C GLY A 97 5.57 -12.83 3.01
N GLU A 98 6.74 -13.41 3.31
CA GLU A 98 7.28 -13.56 4.67
C GLU A 98 7.94 -12.27 5.20
N LEU A 99 8.72 -11.59 4.36
CA LEU A 99 9.64 -10.53 4.80
C LEU A 99 9.11 -9.12 4.57
N MET A 100 8.34 -8.91 3.50
CA MET A 100 7.72 -7.62 3.20
C MET A 100 6.32 -7.60 3.79
N GLY A 101 6.15 -6.93 4.93
CA GLY A 101 4.84 -6.75 5.53
C GLY A 101 4.02 -5.67 4.82
N GLU A 102 3.03 -5.14 5.55
CA GLU A 102 2.12 -4.08 5.09
C GLU A 102 2.65 -2.68 5.38
N GLN A 103 3.93 -2.56 5.80
CA GLN A 103 4.56 -1.27 6.05
C GLN A 103 4.62 -0.43 4.77
N THR A 104 4.45 0.89 4.93
CA THR A 104 4.45 1.87 3.83
C THR A 104 5.74 1.85 3.01
N VAL A 105 6.87 1.53 3.64
CA VAL A 105 8.19 1.36 3.00
C VAL A 105 8.17 0.34 1.86
N PHE A 106 7.34 -0.71 1.95
CA PHE A 106 7.30 -1.79 0.96
C PHE A 106 6.28 -1.57 -0.17
N VAL A 107 5.44 -0.55 -0.09
CA VAL A 107 4.44 -0.21 -1.12
C VAL A 107 5.04 -0.09 -2.54
N PRO A 108 6.10 0.69 -2.79
CA PRO A 108 6.65 0.82 -4.16
C PRO A 108 7.16 -0.51 -4.71
N HIS A 109 7.71 -1.36 -3.84
CA HIS A 109 8.24 -2.68 -4.17
C HIS A 109 7.11 -3.66 -4.55
N TRP A 110 6.00 -3.62 -3.81
CA TRP A 110 4.78 -4.35 -4.16
C TRP A 110 4.15 -3.85 -5.48
N GLU A 111 4.12 -2.54 -5.72
CA GLU A 111 3.64 -1.99 -7.00
C GLU A 111 4.48 -2.49 -8.17
N ARG A 112 5.80 -2.57 -8.01
CA ARG A 112 6.72 -3.06 -9.03
C ARG A 112 6.49 -4.55 -9.34
N LEU A 113 6.35 -5.39 -8.32
CA LEU A 113 5.99 -6.81 -8.50
C LEU A 113 4.64 -6.98 -9.19
N CYS A 114 3.67 -6.14 -8.87
CA CYS A 114 2.36 -6.17 -9.52
C CYS A 114 2.44 -5.83 -11.01
N ARG A 115 3.28 -4.86 -11.40
CA ARG A 115 3.43 -4.42 -12.80
C ARG A 115 4.27 -5.38 -13.63
N LEU A 116 5.39 -5.84 -13.07
CA LEU A 116 6.43 -6.55 -13.83
C LEU A 116 6.41 -8.07 -13.67
N GLY A 117 5.76 -8.61 -12.63
CA GLY A 117 5.65 -10.06 -12.44
C GLY A 117 4.92 -10.72 -13.61
N ARG A 118 5.33 -11.92 -14.01
CA ARG A 118 4.72 -12.72 -15.09
C ARG A 118 3.72 -13.73 -14.55
N ASP A 119 3.97 -14.33 -13.38
CA ASP A 119 3.06 -15.32 -12.78
C ASP A 119 1.85 -14.65 -12.11
N ARG A 120 0.72 -15.37 -12.19
CA ARG A 120 -0.56 -14.98 -11.61
C ARG A 120 -0.47 -14.90 -10.09
N LYS A 121 0.28 -15.81 -9.46
CA LYS A 121 0.42 -15.83 -7.99
C LYS A 121 1.12 -14.57 -7.50
N THR A 122 2.20 -14.18 -8.17
CA THR A 122 2.98 -12.97 -7.88
C THR A 122 2.16 -11.70 -7.94
N ARG A 123 1.44 -11.49 -9.04
CA ARG A 123 0.56 -10.32 -9.18
C ARG A 123 -0.57 -10.30 -8.16
N ARG A 124 -1.18 -11.46 -7.89
CA ARG A 124 -2.28 -11.57 -6.92
C ARG A 124 -1.82 -11.27 -5.50
N LEU A 125 -0.65 -11.77 -5.11
CA LEU A 125 -0.08 -11.50 -3.80
C LEU A 125 0.25 -10.00 -3.64
N ALA A 126 0.89 -9.41 -4.64
CA ALA A 126 1.22 -7.99 -4.64
C ALA A 126 -0.03 -7.10 -4.56
N LEU A 127 -1.08 -7.42 -5.33
CA LEU A 127 -2.37 -6.72 -5.26
C LEU A 127 -3.01 -6.80 -3.88
N HIS A 128 -3.03 -8.01 -3.29
CA HIS A 128 -3.56 -8.22 -1.95
C HIS A 128 -2.83 -7.37 -0.92
N ARG A 129 -1.49 -7.33 -0.97
CA ARG A 129 -0.65 -6.57 -0.03
C ARG A 129 -0.76 -5.05 -0.21
N LEU A 130 -1.11 -4.57 -1.39
CA LEU A 130 -1.39 -3.16 -1.62
C LEU A 130 -2.77 -2.72 -1.12
N GLY A 131 -3.62 -3.65 -0.66
CA GLY A 131 -5.01 -3.36 -0.30
C GLY A 131 -5.84 -2.83 -1.47
N ARG A 132 -5.33 -2.98 -2.71
CA ARG A 132 -5.97 -2.46 -3.91
C ARG A 132 -6.78 -3.55 -4.57
N ALA A 133 -8.02 -3.22 -4.91
CA ALA A 133 -8.78 -4.04 -5.83
C ALA A 133 -8.06 -4.02 -7.19
N PRO A 134 -8.02 -5.16 -7.93
CA PRO A 134 -7.42 -5.22 -9.26
C PRO A 134 -7.93 -4.12 -10.23
N SER A 135 -9.14 -3.61 -9.99
CA SER A 135 -9.78 -2.52 -10.73
C SER A 135 -9.11 -1.15 -10.57
N GLN A 136 -8.41 -0.87 -9.46
CA GLN A 136 -7.83 0.45 -9.18
C GLN A 136 -6.52 0.72 -9.92
N LEU A 137 -5.72 -0.31 -10.21
CA LEU A 137 -4.55 -0.16 -11.10
C LEU A 137 -4.99 0.10 -12.55
N LEU A 138 -6.05 -0.59 -12.99
CA LEU A 138 -6.61 -0.45 -14.34
C LEU A 138 -7.22 0.93 -14.59
N MET A 139 -7.85 1.57 -13.59
CA MET A 139 -8.39 2.92 -13.74
C MET A 139 -7.32 3.98 -14.03
N LYS A 140 -6.09 3.84 -13.53
CA LYS A 140 -5.01 4.79 -13.83
C LYS A 140 -4.50 4.63 -15.26
N ASP A 141 -4.30 3.40 -15.71
CA ASP A 141 -3.83 3.13 -17.08
C ASP A 141 -4.91 3.45 -18.12
N LEU A 142 -6.18 3.14 -17.83
CA LEU A 142 -7.32 3.50 -18.68
C LEU A 142 -7.54 5.01 -18.77
N ARG A 143 -7.29 5.76 -17.68
CA ARG A 143 -7.40 7.21 -17.70
C ARG A 143 -6.36 7.84 -18.62
N GLY A 144 -5.12 7.34 -18.59
CA GLY A 144 -4.07 7.76 -19.52
C GLY A 144 -4.39 7.45 -20.99
N MET A 145 -4.94 6.27 -21.27
CA MET A 145 -5.36 5.91 -22.63
C MET A 145 -6.62 6.65 -23.10
N ALA A 146 -7.56 6.95 -22.20
CA ALA A 146 -8.79 7.69 -22.52
C ALA A 146 -8.49 9.16 -22.82
N GLU A 147 -7.53 9.78 -22.13
CA GLU A 147 -7.10 11.16 -22.41
C GLU A 147 -6.40 11.29 -23.77
N ALA A 148 -5.72 10.23 -24.24
CA ALA A 148 -5.01 10.21 -25.53
C ALA A 148 -5.93 10.03 -26.77
N LEU A 149 -7.18 9.59 -26.58
CA LEU A 149 -8.09 9.16 -27.66
C LEU A 149 -9.34 10.02 -27.83
N LYS A 150 -9.33 11.26 -27.32
CA LYS A 150 -10.44 12.22 -27.50
C LYS A 150 -10.65 12.56 -28.98
N GLY A 151 -11.76 12.08 -29.53
CA GLY A 151 -12.20 12.32 -30.91
C GLY A 151 -13.69 12.03 -31.10
N PRO A 152 -14.27 12.37 -32.27
CA PRO A 152 -15.73 12.43 -32.49
C PRO A 152 -16.48 11.08 -32.51
N LEU A 153 -15.78 9.97 -32.21
CA LEU A 153 -16.33 8.60 -32.10
C LEU A 153 -16.41 8.10 -30.64
N GLU A 154 -16.38 9.03 -29.68
CA GLU A 154 -16.32 8.76 -28.23
C GLU A 154 -17.34 7.71 -27.75
N SER A 155 -18.60 7.79 -28.16
CA SER A 155 -19.65 6.88 -27.66
C SER A 155 -19.47 5.43 -28.09
N LEU A 156 -19.07 5.20 -29.34
CA LEU A 156 -18.81 3.86 -29.89
C LEU A 156 -17.51 3.27 -29.33
N TRP A 157 -16.53 4.13 -29.09
CA TRP A 157 -15.30 3.77 -28.40
C TRP A 157 -15.56 3.38 -26.94
N TYR A 158 -16.34 4.15 -26.17
CA TYR A 158 -16.68 3.78 -24.80
C TYR A 158 -17.44 2.45 -24.72
N PHE A 159 -18.31 2.16 -25.68
CA PHE A 159 -19.04 0.89 -25.73
C PHE A 159 -18.12 -0.29 -26.07
N CYS A 160 -17.26 -0.15 -27.08
CA CYS A 160 -16.27 -1.17 -27.42
C CYS A 160 -15.21 -1.35 -26.32
N ALA A 161 -14.70 -0.26 -25.76
CA ALA A 161 -13.75 -0.28 -24.64
C ALA A 161 -14.39 -0.93 -23.41
N GLY A 162 -15.66 -0.67 -23.12
CA GLY A 162 -16.42 -1.32 -22.05
C GLY A 162 -16.55 -2.83 -22.26
N ILE A 163 -16.93 -3.27 -23.46
CA ILE A 163 -17.03 -4.70 -23.79
C ILE A 163 -15.65 -5.38 -23.71
N CYS A 164 -14.62 -4.76 -24.28
CA CYS A 164 -13.24 -5.25 -24.20
C CYS A 164 -12.73 -5.28 -22.75
N PHE A 165 -13.09 -4.29 -21.93
CA PHE A 165 -12.75 -4.22 -20.51
C PHE A 165 -13.42 -5.34 -19.71
N TYR A 166 -14.71 -5.60 -19.93
CA TYR A 166 -15.40 -6.73 -19.31
C TYR A 166 -14.86 -8.07 -19.79
N ALA A 167 -14.58 -8.22 -21.08
CA ALA A 167 -13.94 -9.42 -21.62
C ALA A 167 -12.55 -9.64 -21.02
N TRP A 168 -11.78 -8.56 -20.81
CA TRP A 168 -10.47 -8.61 -20.17
C TRP A 168 -10.56 -8.93 -18.68
N ILE A 169 -11.53 -8.38 -17.96
CA ILE A 169 -11.81 -8.75 -16.56
C ILE A 169 -12.13 -10.24 -16.46
N ILE A 170 -13.00 -10.76 -17.33
CA ILE A 170 -13.37 -12.18 -17.35
C ILE A 170 -12.14 -13.04 -17.66
N TYR A 171 -11.27 -12.60 -18.57
CA TYR A 171 -10.00 -13.26 -18.89
C TYR A 171 -9.01 -13.26 -17.70
N LEU A 172 -8.89 -12.16 -16.95
CA LEU A 172 -7.97 -12.03 -15.82
C LEU A 172 -8.45 -12.74 -14.55
N ILE A 173 -9.75 -12.66 -14.25
CA ILE A 173 -10.33 -13.22 -13.02
C ILE A 173 -10.70 -14.70 -13.21
N TRP A 174 -11.27 -15.06 -14.37
CA TRP A 174 -11.82 -16.39 -14.66
C TRP A 174 -11.37 -16.99 -16.01
N PRO A 175 -10.05 -17.15 -16.26
CA PRO A 175 -9.55 -17.71 -17.53
C PRO A 175 -10.00 -19.16 -17.79
N GLY A 176 -10.33 -19.92 -16.74
CA GLY A 176 -10.81 -21.31 -16.83
C GLY A 176 -12.31 -21.45 -17.13
N SER A 177 -13.09 -20.36 -17.08
CA SER A 177 -14.51 -20.39 -17.42
C SER A 177 -14.73 -20.60 -18.92
N LYS A 178 -15.89 -21.13 -19.32
CA LYS A 178 -16.26 -21.27 -20.75
C LYS A 178 -16.12 -19.92 -21.49
N ALA A 179 -16.50 -18.82 -20.83
CA ALA A 179 -16.37 -17.47 -21.36
C ALA A 179 -14.90 -17.01 -21.49
N GLY A 180 -14.07 -17.24 -20.46
CA GLY A 180 -12.65 -16.86 -20.48
C GLY A 180 -11.84 -17.61 -21.55
N LYS A 181 -12.10 -18.92 -21.73
CA LYS A 181 -11.49 -19.71 -22.81
C LYS A 181 -11.92 -19.23 -24.20
N TRP A 182 -13.19 -18.87 -24.35
CA TRP A 182 -13.71 -18.34 -25.61
C TRP A 182 -13.07 -16.99 -25.97
N ILE A 183 -12.98 -16.07 -25.00
CA ILE A 183 -12.31 -14.77 -25.18
C ILE A 183 -10.83 -14.97 -25.56
N ALA A 184 -10.11 -15.87 -24.89
CA ALA A 184 -8.71 -16.16 -25.20
C ALA A 184 -8.51 -16.71 -26.62
N ALA A 185 -9.42 -17.57 -27.10
CA ALA A 185 -9.39 -18.10 -28.46
C ALA A 185 -9.68 -17.02 -29.50
N THR A 186 -10.66 -16.16 -29.24
CA THR A 186 -11.03 -15.04 -30.11
C THR A 186 -9.89 -14.02 -30.22
N VAL A 187 -9.26 -13.65 -29.11
CA VAL A 187 -8.09 -12.74 -29.12
C VAL A 187 -6.92 -13.33 -29.89
N LYS A 188 -6.62 -14.63 -29.72
CA LYS A 188 -5.58 -15.30 -30.52
C LYS A 188 -5.88 -15.29 -32.02
N ARG A 189 -7.14 -15.49 -32.40
CA ARG A 189 -7.56 -15.47 -33.81
C ARG A 189 -7.45 -14.07 -34.40
N ILE A 190 -7.90 -13.04 -33.67
CA ILE A 190 -7.77 -11.63 -34.10
C ILE A 190 -6.30 -11.23 -34.22
N LEU A 191 -5.44 -11.60 -33.25
CA LEU A 191 -4.01 -11.34 -33.35
C LEU A 191 -3.38 -12.05 -34.53
N ALA A 192 -3.74 -13.32 -34.80
CA ALA A 192 -3.23 -14.07 -35.94
C ALA A 192 -3.65 -13.43 -37.29
N GLU A 193 -4.89 -12.97 -37.40
CA GLU A 193 -5.37 -12.24 -38.58
C GLU A 193 -4.70 -10.88 -38.73
N ALA A 194 -4.53 -10.12 -37.64
CA ALA A 194 -3.83 -8.84 -37.66
C ALA A 194 -2.34 -9.00 -38.06
N THR A 195 -1.66 -10.03 -37.55
CA THR A 195 -0.28 -10.34 -37.97
C THR A 195 -0.20 -10.76 -39.43
N ARG A 196 -1.25 -11.39 -39.97
CA ARG A 196 -1.29 -11.75 -41.39
C ARG A 196 -1.44 -10.52 -42.28
N ILE A 197 -2.27 -9.55 -41.89
CA ILE A 197 -2.49 -8.29 -42.62
C ILE A 197 -1.24 -7.38 -42.62
N ILE A 198 -0.36 -7.50 -41.62
CA ILE A 198 0.87 -6.69 -41.52
C ILE A 198 2.03 -7.30 -42.33
N TYR A 199 2.00 -8.62 -42.59
CA TYR A 199 3.07 -9.36 -43.27
C TYR A 199 2.70 -9.85 -44.68
N ASP A 200 1.48 -9.59 -45.17
CA ASP A 200 1.10 -9.58 -46.59
C ASP A 200 1.26 -8.15 -47.15
#